data_AF-A0A1I1JNS2-F1
#
_entry.id   AF-A0A1I1JNS2-F1
#
_cell.length_a   1.000
_cell.length_b   1.000
_cell.length_c   1.000
_cell.angle_alpha   90.00
_cell.angle_beta   90.00
_cell.angle_gamma   90.00
#
_symmetry.space_group_name_H-M   'P 1'
#
loop_
_entity.id
_entity.type
_entity.pdbx_description
1 polymer ?
#
loop_
_entity_poly.entity_id
_entity_poly.type
_entity_poly.pdbx_seq_one_letter_code
_entity_poly.pdbx_strand_id
1 'polypeptide(L)'
;MRKTPSQSSLTELKAQGCTNMRLRQLMRRVAQHYDLEMARAGLKTTQYSLLSHVYKLGPLRPGELALSMKVSASTLTRNLKPLIDAGWLELTAGTDARSRTVSLTAAGRAKRDEARHRWKVAQDSLNERLGVERVLALHRLINESLELLSLAGADSGADDE
;
A
#
# COMPACT_ATOMS: atom_id res chain seq x y z
N MET A 1 36.42 -27.91 -25.12
CA MET A 1 34.94 -28.08 -25.16
C MET A 1 34.38 -27.81 -23.77
N ARG A 2 33.81 -26.62 -23.51
CA ARG A 2 33.13 -26.32 -22.23
C ARG A 2 31.65 -26.67 -22.40
N LYS A 3 31.15 -27.60 -21.59
CA LYS A 3 29.74 -28.01 -21.58
C LYS A 3 28.88 -26.83 -21.12
N THR A 4 27.92 -26.43 -21.96
CA THR A 4 26.83 -25.52 -21.62
C THR A 4 25.98 -26.16 -20.52
N PRO A 5 25.66 -25.49 -19.40
CA PRO A 5 24.74 -26.05 -18.42
C PRO A 5 23.32 -26.12 -19.01
N SER A 6 22.73 -27.31 -18.91
CA SER A 6 21.33 -27.64 -19.21
C SER A 6 20.35 -26.73 -18.45
N GLN A 7 19.22 -26.40 -19.08
CA GLN A 7 18.09 -25.64 -18.53
C GLN A 7 17.39 -26.32 -17.31
N SER A 8 17.84 -27.50 -16.88
CA SER A 8 17.23 -28.28 -15.81
C SER A 8 17.61 -27.88 -14.37
N SER A 9 18.38 -26.81 -14.14
CA SER A 9 18.91 -26.48 -12.80
C SER A 9 18.12 -25.42 -12.01
N LEU A 10 17.05 -24.84 -12.57
CA LEU A 10 16.28 -23.79 -11.90
C LEU A 10 15.18 -24.34 -10.97
N THR A 11 14.70 -25.56 -11.21
CA THR A 11 13.56 -26.16 -10.49
C THR A 11 13.94 -26.80 -9.15
N GLU A 12 15.23 -27.12 -8.92
CA GLU A 12 15.67 -27.88 -7.74
C GLU A 12 16.41 -27.05 -6.66
N LEU A 13 16.49 -25.74 -6.83
CA LEU A 13 16.77 -24.86 -5.69
C LEU A 13 15.47 -24.74 -4.88
N LYS A 14 15.20 -25.71 -3.99
CA LYS A 14 14.25 -25.52 -2.88
C LYS A 14 14.48 -24.11 -2.35
N ALA A 15 13.45 -23.24 -2.40
CA ALA A 15 13.58 -21.86 -1.96
C ALA A 15 14.21 -21.85 -0.56
N GLN A 16 15.50 -21.50 -0.49
CA GLN A 16 16.22 -21.57 0.78
C GLN A 16 15.71 -20.42 1.65
N GLY A 17 15.13 -20.77 2.81
CA GLY A 17 14.62 -19.83 3.80
C GLY A 17 13.10 -19.62 3.79
N CYS A 18 12.59 -18.92 4.82
CA CYS A 18 11.17 -18.64 4.98
C CYS A 18 10.74 -17.41 4.15
N THR A 19 9.83 -17.61 3.18
CA THR A 19 9.27 -16.54 2.33
C THR A 19 8.70 -15.38 3.14
N ASN A 20 7.94 -15.66 4.21
CA ASN A 20 7.37 -14.63 5.10
C ASN A 20 8.47 -13.76 5.75
N MET A 21 9.60 -14.35 6.16
CA MET A 21 10.70 -13.56 6.73
C MET A 21 11.39 -12.68 5.69
N ARG A 22 11.62 -13.20 4.46
CA ARG A 22 12.18 -12.41 3.35
C ARG A 22 11.25 -11.26 2.95
N LEU A 23 9.95 -11.50 2.85
CA LEU A 23 8.95 -10.47 2.55
C LEU A 23 8.94 -9.39 3.63
N ARG A 24 8.90 -9.76 4.92
CA ARG A 24 8.93 -8.79 6.02
C ARG A 24 10.21 -7.96 6.02
N GLN A 25 11.36 -8.57 5.71
CA GLN A 25 12.63 -7.85 5.59
C GLN A 25 12.60 -6.84 4.43
N LEU A 26 12.13 -7.26 3.26
CA LEU A 26 12.00 -6.40 2.08
C LEU A 26 11.03 -5.25 2.35
N MET A 27 9.84 -5.55 2.88
CA MET A 27 8.83 -4.55 3.23
C MET A 27 9.38 -3.50 4.19
N ARG A 28 10.13 -3.89 5.23
CA ARG A 28 10.73 -2.91 6.16
C ARG A 28 11.75 -2.00 5.46
N ARG A 29 12.62 -2.57 4.61
CA ARG A 29 13.64 -1.79 3.88
C ARG A 29 12.98 -0.82 2.89
N VAL A 30 11.96 -1.28 2.17
CA VAL A 30 11.19 -0.44 1.25
C VAL A 30 10.46 0.65 2.04
N ALA A 31 9.73 0.30 3.10
CA ALA A 31 9.01 1.27 3.93
C ALA A 31 9.93 2.37 4.49
N GLN A 32 11.10 2.00 5.04
CA GLN A 32 12.10 2.96 5.51
C GLN A 32 12.53 3.94 4.42
N HIS A 33 12.68 3.48 3.18
CA HIS A 33 13.05 4.32 2.05
C HIS A 33 11.98 5.39 1.74
N TYR A 34 10.69 5.02 1.78
CA TYR A 34 9.59 5.99 1.59
C TYR A 34 9.40 6.89 2.82
N ASP A 35 9.51 6.34 4.03
CA ASP A 35 9.33 7.09 5.27
C ASP A 35 10.32 8.25 5.39
N LEU A 36 11.56 8.10 4.90
CA LEU A 36 12.54 9.18 4.88
C LEU A 36 12.07 10.39 4.06
N GLU A 37 11.48 10.16 2.88
CA GLU A 37 10.99 11.25 2.04
C GLU A 37 9.64 11.79 2.53
N MET A 38 8.76 10.93 3.08
CA MET A 38 7.50 11.37 3.68
C MET A 38 7.73 12.24 4.91
N ALA A 39 8.74 11.94 5.72
CA ALA A 39 9.12 12.76 6.86
C ALA A 39 9.51 14.19 6.44
N ARG A 40 10.10 14.38 5.25
CA ARG A 40 10.40 15.72 4.70
C ARG A 40 9.14 16.52 4.34
N ALA A 41 8.01 15.84 4.11
CA ALA A 41 6.69 16.44 3.98
C ALA A 41 5.94 16.48 5.32
N GLY A 42 6.57 16.17 6.45
CA GLY A 42 5.91 16.14 7.76
C GLY A 42 4.81 15.08 7.87
N LEU A 43 4.89 14.00 7.08
CA LEU A 43 3.89 12.94 7.05
C LEU A 43 4.51 11.57 7.34
N LYS A 44 3.69 10.69 7.92
CA LYS A 44 3.93 9.24 7.86
C LYS A 44 3.46 8.70 6.51
N THR A 45 4.08 7.62 6.02
CA THR A 45 3.61 6.93 4.81
C THR A 45 2.12 6.56 4.90
N THR A 46 1.66 6.06 6.05
CA THR A 46 0.24 5.71 6.27
C THR A 46 -0.70 6.91 6.13
N GLN A 47 -0.28 8.10 6.58
CA GLN A 47 -1.05 9.34 6.45
C GLN A 47 -1.14 9.77 4.98
N TYR A 48 -0.02 9.74 4.26
CA TYR A 48 -0.01 10.04 2.82
C TYR A 48 -0.87 9.05 2.03
N SER A 49 -0.80 7.75 2.33
CA SER A 49 -1.65 6.74 1.70
C SER A 49 -3.12 7.02 1.93
N LEU A 50 -3.51 7.38 3.16
CA LEU A 50 -4.90 7.70 3.50
C LEU A 50 -5.41 8.95 2.76
N LEU A 51 -4.64 10.03 2.75
CA LEU A 51 -4.96 11.23 1.96
C LEU A 51 -5.11 10.91 0.46
N SER A 52 -4.23 10.06 -0.08
CA SER A 52 -4.25 9.68 -1.49
C SER A 52 -5.44 8.78 -1.84
N HIS A 53 -5.91 7.91 -0.93
CA HIS A 53 -7.12 7.11 -1.14
C HIS A 53 -8.36 8.00 -1.20
N VAL A 54 -8.51 8.92 -0.24
CA VAL A 54 -9.63 9.88 -0.24
C VAL A 54 -9.58 10.80 -1.48
N TYR A 55 -8.37 11.22 -1.90
CA TYR A 55 -8.21 11.98 -3.14
C TYR A 55 -8.73 11.23 -4.37
N LYS A 56 -8.36 9.94 -4.49
CA LYS A 56 -8.66 9.14 -5.69
C LYS A 56 -10.11 8.69 -5.74
N LEU A 57 -10.66 8.26 -4.61
CA LEU A 57 -11.98 7.66 -4.55
C LEU A 57 -13.09 8.70 -4.32
N GLY A 58 -12.73 9.94 -3.96
CA GLY A 58 -13.67 11.00 -3.63
C GLY A 58 -14.14 10.92 -2.18
N PRO A 59 -15.23 11.61 -1.81
CA PRO A 59 -15.83 11.49 -0.49
C PRO A 59 -16.39 10.07 -0.25
N LEU A 60 -15.99 9.43 0.85
CA LEU A 60 -16.33 8.01 1.13
C LEU A 60 -16.90 7.84 2.52
N ARG A 61 -17.73 6.81 2.74
CA ARG A 61 -18.02 6.38 4.10
C ARG A 61 -16.77 5.77 4.73
N PRO A 62 -16.52 5.94 6.04
CA PRO A 62 -15.38 5.31 6.72
C PRO A 62 -15.31 3.79 6.50
N GLY A 63 -16.45 3.10 6.48
CA GLY A 63 -16.48 1.65 6.20
C GLY A 63 -15.95 1.29 4.81
N GLU A 64 -16.33 2.04 3.78
CA GLU A 64 -15.87 1.84 2.40
C GLU A 64 -14.37 2.12 2.28
N LEU A 65 -13.90 3.18 2.94
CA LEU A 65 -12.49 3.51 2.99
C LEU A 65 -11.68 2.40 3.67
N ALA A 66 -12.18 1.82 4.77
CA ALA A 66 -11.53 0.73 5.49
C ALA A 66 -11.38 -0.51 4.60
N LEU A 67 -12.46 -0.88 3.89
CA LEU A 67 -12.47 -1.98 2.93
C LEU A 67 -11.48 -1.73 1.78
N SER A 68 -11.49 -0.53 1.19
CA SER A 68 -10.58 -0.18 0.09
C SER A 68 -9.10 -0.26 0.48
N MET A 69 -8.79 0.07 1.75
CA MET A 69 -7.44 0.04 2.29
C MET A 69 -7.08 -1.31 2.93
N LYS A 70 -8.01 -2.27 2.98
CA LYS A 70 -7.84 -3.58 3.64
C LYS A 70 -7.39 -3.46 5.11
N VAL A 71 -7.98 -2.52 5.85
CA VAL A 71 -7.74 -2.32 7.29
C VAL A 71 -9.03 -2.46 8.09
N SER A 72 -8.93 -2.78 9.38
CA SER A 72 -10.11 -2.79 10.25
C SER A 72 -10.69 -1.38 10.44
N ALA A 73 -12.00 -1.28 10.66
CA ALA A 73 -12.67 0.00 10.95
C ALA A 73 -12.04 0.73 12.15
N SER A 74 -11.71 -0.01 13.22
CA SER A 74 -11.03 0.55 14.40
C SER A 74 -9.65 1.12 14.09
N THR A 75 -8.90 0.49 13.18
CA THR A 75 -7.60 0.98 12.72
C THR A 75 -7.77 2.22 11.86
N LEU A 76 -8.76 2.23 10.97
CA LEU A 76 -9.04 3.41 10.14
C LEU A 76 -9.40 4.61 11.00
N THR A 77 -10.31 4.48 11.97
CA THR A 77 -10.73 5.59 12.84
C THR A 77 -9.53 6.22 13.57
N ARG A 78 -8.61 5.39 14.08
CA ARG A 78 -7.37 5.88 14.70
C ARG A 78 -6.46 6.59 13.70
N ASN A 79 -6.41 6.14 12.44
CA ASN A 79 -5.59 6.77 11.39
C ASN A 79 -6.22 8.05 10.84
N LEU A 80 -7.55 8.19 10.85
CA LEU A 80 -8.27 9.38 10.41
C LEU A 80 -8.10 10.54 11.39
N LYS A 81 -8.14 10.27 12.70
CA LYS A 81 -8.14 11.31 13.74
C LYS A 81 -7.00 12.34 13.59
N PRO A 82 -5.72 11.95 13.44
CA PRO A 82 -4.64 12.92 13.26
C PRO A 82 -4.76 13.79 12.00
N LEU A 83 -5.36 13.26 10.93
CA LEU A 83 -5.55 14.01 9.68
C LEU A 83 -6.72 15.01 9.79
N ILE A 84 -7.74 14.67 10.57
CA ILE A 84 -8.87 15.55 10.88
C ILE A 84 -8.42 16.65 11.82
N ASP A 85 -7.69 16.30 12.89
CA ASP A 85 -7.15 17.26 13.86
C ASP A 85 -6.18 18.26 13.18
N ALA A 86 -5.45 17.83 12.13
CA ALA A 86 -4.60 18.68 11.30
C ALA A 86 -5.36 19.50 10.23
N GLY A 87 -6.69 19.33 10.12
CA GLY A 87 -7.54 20.03 9.15
C GLY A 87 -7.33 19.58 7.71
N TRP A 88 -6.74 18.40 7.46
CA TRP A 88 -6.51 17.86 6.12
C TRP A 88 -7.67 16.98 5.63
N LEU A 89 -8.34 16.31 6.56
CA LEU A 89 -9.59 15.60 6.29
C LEU A 89 -10.72 16.23 7.11
N GLU A 90 -11.94 16.05 6.65
CA GLU A 90 -13.15 16.41 7.38
C GLU A 90 -14.16 15.28 7.35
N LEU A 91 -15.02 15.22 8.38
CA LEU A 91 -16.15 14.31 8.46
C LEU A 91 -17.44 15.12 8.32
N THR A 92 -18.11 15.00 7.18
CA THR A 92 -19.40 15.65 6.93
C THR A 92 -20.55 14.69 7.16
N ALA A 93 -21.77 15.23 7.29
CA ALA A 93 -22.97 14.40 7.16
C ALA A 93 -22.98 13.77 5.75
N GLY A 94 -23.32 12.48 5.69
CA GLY A 94 -23.47 11.77 4.43
C GLY A 94 -24.87 11.96 3.85
N THR A 95 -25.26 11.07 2.95
CA THR A 95 -26.56 11.10 2.25
C THR A 95 -27.77 10.86 3.16
N ASP A 96 -27.55 10.30 4.35
CA ASP A 96 -28.56 10.13 5.40
C ASP A 96 -28.01 10.69 6.73
N ALA A 97 -28.91 11.15 7.62
CA ALA A 97 -28.63 11.83 8.88
C ALA A 97 -27.74 11.04 9.84
N ARG A 98 -27.67 9.71 9.68
CA ARG A 98 -26.83 8.80 10.47
C ARG A 98 -25.50 8.44 9.79
N SER A 99 -25.33 8.78 8.52
CA SER A 99 -24.12 8.48 7.76
C SER A 99 -23.10 9.62 7.86
N ARG A 100 -21.81 9.26 7.85
CA ARG A 100 -20.70 10.21 7.79
C ARG A 100 -19.87 9.93 6.56
N THR A 101 -19.33 11.00 5.97
CA THR A 101 -18.47 10.93 4.80
C THR A 101 -17.14 11.60 5.12
N VAL A 102 -16.05 10.95 4.74
CA VAL A 102 -14.68 11.48 4.82
C VAL A 102 -14.36 12.19 3.51
N SER A 103 -13.99 13.46 3.57
CA SER A 103 -13.52 14.23 2.41
C SER A 103 -12.19 14.93 2.69
N LEU A 104 -11.48 15.28 1.61
CA LEU A 104 -10.32 16.16 1.70
C LEU A 104 -10.77 17.62 1.79
N THR A 105 -10.15 18.36 2.69
CA THR A 105 -10.22 19.82 2.68
C THR A 105 -9.31 20.40 1.58
N ALA A 106 -9.37 21.72 1.36
CA ALA A 106 -8.42 22.40 0.48
C ALA A 106 -6.97 22.26 1.01
N ALA A 107 -6.78 22.39 2.32
CA ALA A 107 -5.47 22.18 2.96
C ALA A 107 -4.98 20.74 2.80
N GLY A 108 -5.88 19.74 2.91
CA GLY A 108 -5.55 18.34 2.68
C GLY A 108 -5.12 18.05 1.24
N ARG A 109 -5.80 18.64 0.25
CA ARG A 109 -5.38 18.54 -1.17
C ARG A 109 -3.99 19.11 -1.37
N ALA A 110 -3.74 20.33 -0.88
CA ALA A 110 -2.41 20.94 -0.95
C ALA A 110 -1.33 20.08 -0.27
N LYS A 111 -1.63 19.55 0.92
CA LYS A 111 -0.69 18.71 1.66
C LYS A 111 -0.38 17.40 0.95
N ARG A 112 -1.40 16.76 0.40
CA ARG A 112 -1.23 15.54 -0.41
C ARG A 112 -0.37 15.80 -1.64
N ASP A 113 -0.51 16.96 -2.28
CA ASP A 113 0.22 17.30 -3.50
C ASP A 113 1.70 17.61 -3.22
N GLU A 114 2.00 18.30 -2.11
CA GLU A 114 3.37 18.42 -1.58
C GLU A 114 3.99 17.04 -1.34
N ALA A 115 3.27 16.17 -0.64
CA ALA A 115 3.72 14.82 -0.32
C ALA A 115 3.89 13.93 -1.57
N ARG A 116 3.04 14.11 -2.59
CA ARG A 116 3.12 13.38 -3.86
C ARG A 116 4.46 13.60 -4.55
N HIS A 117 5.00 14.81 -4.49
CA HIS A 117 6.32 15.10 -5.05
C HIS A 117 7.42 14.32 -4.31
N ARG A 118 7.39 14.31 -2.97
CA ARG A 118 8.31 13.49 -2.16
C ARG A 118 8.16 12.00 -2.43
N TRP A 119 6.94 11.52 -2.62
CA TRP A 119 6.66 10.13 -2.96
C TRP A 119 7.30 9.73 -4.29
N LYS A 120 7.21 10.63 -5.29
CA LYS A 120 7.85 10.43 -6.60
C LYS A 120 9.37 10.33 -6.46
N VAL A 121 9.99 11.20 -5.65
CA VAL A 121 11.44 11.13 -5.36
C VAL A 121 11.82 9.78 -4.74
N ALA A 122 11.05 9.30 -3.75
CA ALA A 122 11.30 7.99 -3.15
C ALA A 122 11.18 6.86 -4.18
N GLN A 123 10.12 6.87 -5.01
CA GLN A 123 9.91 5.88 -6.06
C GLN A 123 11.05 5.87 -7.09
N ASP A 124 11.45 7.05 -7.57
CA ASP A 124 12.50 7.17 -8.58
C ASP A 124 13.84 6.69 -8.02
N SER A 125 14.18 7.08 -6.80
CA SER A 125 15.41 6.59 -6.14
C SER A 125 15.36 5.07 -5.89
N LEU A 126 14.19 4.49 -5.61
CA LEU A 126 14.06 3.03 -5.49
C LEU A 126 14.29 2.35 -6.85
N ASN A 127 13.73 2.92 -7.92
CA ASN A 127 13.92 2.42 -9.29
C ASN A 127 15.40 2.49 -9.71
N GLU A 128 16.10 3.57 -9.37
CA GLU A 128 17.54 3.71 -9.62
C GLU A 128 18.36 2.67 -8.87
N ARG A 129 18.06 2.46 -7.58
CA ARG A 129 18.80 1.52 -6.71
C ARG A 129 18.63 0.06 -7.11
N LEU A 130 17.43 -0.33 -7.52
CA LEU A 130 17.12 -1.72 -7.88
C LEU A 130 17.36 -1.98 -9.38
N GLY A 131 17.24 -0.95 -10.20
CA GLY A 131 17.12 -1.05 -11.65
C GLY A 131 15.69 -1.35 -12.08
N VAL A 132 15.24 -0.67 -13.14
CA VAL A 132 13.86 -0.74 -13.65
C VAL A 132 13.43 -2.17 -13.97
N GLU A 133 14.31 -2.97 -14.58
CA GLU A 133 14.02 -4.36 -14.92
C GLU A 133 13.70 -5.21 -13.68
N ARG A 134 14.46 -5.05 -12.59
CA ARG A 134 14.21 -5.78 -11.34
C ARG A 134 12.92 -5.34 -10.68
N VAL A 135 12.59 -4.05 -10.74
CA VAL A 135 11.32 -3.53 -10.22
C VAL A 135 10.13 -4.09 -10.99
N LEU A 136 10.21 -4.12 -12.33
CA LEU A 136 9.15 -4.70 -13.16
C LEU A 136 8.98 -6.21 -12.90
N ALA A 137 10.09 -6.94 -12.76
CA ALA A 137 10.05 -8.35 -12.39
C ALA A 137 9.43 -8.56 -11.00
N LEU A 138 9.78 -7.71 -10.02
CA LEU A 138 9.20 -7.77 -8.68
C LEU A 138 7.70 -7.49 -8.69
N HIS A 139 7.24 -6.46 -9.40
CA HIS A 139 5.81 -6.15 -9.53
C HIS A 139 5.04 -7.33 -10.13
N ARG A 140 5.60 -7.96 -11.17
CA ARG A 140 4.99 -9.14 -11.80
C ARG A 140 4.82 -10.28 -10.80
N LEU A 141 5.90 -10.64 -10.10
CA LEU A 141 5.88 -11.72 -9.10
C LEU A 141 4.90 -11.43 -7.95
N ILE A 142 4.82 -10.17 -7.49
CA ILE A 142 3.86 -9.76 -6.47
C ILE A 142 2.42 -9.93 -6.98
N ASN A 143 2.12 -9.46 -8.18
CA ASN A 143 0.76 -9.53 -8.74
C ASN A 143 0.33 -10.99 -8.94
N GLU A 144 1.16 -11.80 -9.59
CA GLU A 144 0.91 -13.24 -9.77
C GLU A 144 0.71 -13.96 -8.42
N SER A 145 1.53 -13.64 -7.42
CA SER A 145 1.39 -14.21 -6.07
C SER A 145 0.08 -13.79 -5.40
N LEU A 146 -0.33 -12.53 -5.54
CA LEU A 146 -1.59 -12.02 -4.98
C LEU A 146 -2.80 -12.71 -5.63
N GLU A 147 -2.78 -12.92 -6.95
CA GLU A 147 -3.83 -13.65 -7.67
C GLU A 147 -3.93 -15.09 -7.16
N LEU A 148 -2.82 -15.83 -7.11
CA LEU A 148 -2.78 -17.21 -6.64
C LEU A 148 -3.27 -17.35 -5.18
N LEU A 149 -2.88 -16.42 -4.31
CA LEU A 149 -3.31 -16.43 -2.91
C LEU A 149 -4.76 -15.97 -2.72
N SER A 150 -5.31 -15.15 -3.62
CA SER A 150 -6.72 -14.76 -3.58
C SER A 150 -7.65 -15.90 -3.99
N LEU A 151 -7.23 -16.71 -4.96
CA LEU A 151 -7.96 -17.90 -5.41
C LEU A 151 -8.00 -18.97 -4.32
N ALA A 152 -6.92 -19.13 -3.54
CA ALA A 152 -6.88 -20.05 -2.40
C ALA A 152 -7.82 -19.69 -1.24
N GLY A 153 -8.29 -18.43 -1.16
CA GLY A 153 -9.21 -17.97 -0.12
C GLY A 153 -10.70 -18.00 -0.52
N ALA A 154 -11.01 -18.25 -1.80
CA ALA A 154 -12.38 -18.35 -2.29
C ALA A 154 -12.99 -19.76 -2.14
N ASP A 155 -12.14 -20.78 -1.93
CA ASP A 155 -12.52 -22.19 -1.82
C ASP A 155 -12.78 -22.66 -0.37
N SER A 156 -12.63 -21.75 0.62
CA SER A 156 -12.83 -22.05 2.05
C SER A 156 -14.05 -21.36 2.66
N GLY A 157 -15.02 -20.94 1.82
CA GLY A 157 -16.21 -20.20 2.23
C GLY A 157 -17.54 -20.91 2.00
N ALA A 158 -17.52 -22.19 1.61
CA ALA A 158 -18.70 -23.05 1.59
C ALA A 158 -18.52 -24.10 2.68
N ASP A 159 -18.92 -23.72 3.90
CA ASP A 159 -19.33 -24.57 5.02
C ASP A 159 -19.20 -23.72 6.29
N ASP A 160 -20.26 -22.97 6.62
CA ASP A 160 -20.75 -22.78 7.99
C ASP A 160 -22.03 -21.91 7.98
N GLU A 161 -23.13 -22.57 8.38
CA GLU A 161 -24.54 -22.17 8.64
C GLU A 161 -25.49 -21.84 7.48
#